data_AF-A0A0W0TSM9-F1
#
_entry.id   AF-A0A0W0TSM9-F1
#
_cell.length_a   1.000
_cell.length_b   1.000
_cell.length_c   1.000
_cell.angle_alpha   90.00
_cell.angle_beta   90.00
_cell.angle_gamma   90.00
#
_symmetry.space_group_name_H-M   'P 1'
#
loop_
_entity.id
_entity.type
_entity.pdbx_description
1 polymer ?
#
loop_
_entity_poly.entity_id
_entity_poly.type
_entity_poly.pdbx_seq_one_letter_code
_entity_poly.pdbx_strand_id
1 'polypeptide(L)'
;MVRQHVQYYSFFVQQLMQRKDNSLINAWNPSQQDTWKVLKQEAMTKAKMLFIKEKPSFLTLYRFLADARHQIAVSLKQESLEYLGILRDEHCEYIDTPITLLHPDQGRYASFFPCLADRYQSLSQCLPLNQESVGLAYLLLGAKQEQDIQGVDYLNLEHNALQLTCFYTVRGMKGKNPIAWYALVHTPRTQLQAIFERLEALYQQLDIDNSAGNGKVLKEIIWYLAHAMPCVRGSAAILEMMIGLLAETFAIDFDYPEHAVPIDLIALFTPSPDAFNACFHLTPMADLKKELRQILEECKHSAFFCNQNPQLAAARKLLNWINGSTDPFSPEEMTCINTPGSALNERVRHYQLNGSLPLLTRSNGTALTSPGL
;
A
#
# COMPACT_ATOMS: atom_id res chain seq x y z
N MET A 1 -0.02 27.36 -16.61
CA MET A 1 0.52 27.34 -15.23
C MET A 1 0.63 25.94 -14.60
N VAL A 2 0.58 24.85 -15.37
CA VAL A 2 0.63 23.46 -14.85
C VAL A 2 2.07 22.91 -14.72
N ARG A 3 3.08 23.60 -15.27
CA ARG A 3 4.45 23.07 -15.39
C ARG A 3 5.40 23.36 -14.21
N GLN A 4 5.07 24.29 -13.30
CA GLN A 4 5.95 24.65 -12.18
C GLN A 4 5.74 23.80 -10.91
N HIS A 5 4.60 23.13 -10.75
CA HIS A 5 4.35 22.25 -9.61
C HIS A 5 5.11 20.91 -9.69
N VAL A 6 5.45 20.43 -10.89
CA VAL A 6 6.10 19.12 -11.09
C VAL A 6 7.59 19.14 -10.69
N GLN A 7 8.28 20.27 -10.81
CA GLN A 7 9.73 20.37 -10.55
C GLN A 7 10.10 20.48 -9.07
N TYR A 8 9.22 21.02 -8.21
CA TYR A 8 9.47 21.07 -6.76
C TYR A 8 9.19 19.71 -6.08
N TYR A 9 8.29 18.91 -6.64
CA TYR A 9 7.93 17.60 -6.09
C TYR A 9 9.00 16.52 -6.33
N SER A 10 9.68 16.53 -7.49
CA SER A 10 10.67 15.49 -7.80
C SER A 10 11.89 15.51 -6.87
N PHE A 11 12.26 16.68 -6.34
CA PHE A 11 13.38 16.82 -5.41
C PHE A 11 13.01 16.38 -3.98
N PHE A 12 11.75 16.56 -3.56
CA PHE A 12 11.26 16.15 -2.25
C PHE A 12 11.09 14.62 -2.15
N VAL A 13 10.57 14.00 -3.22
CA VAL A 13 10.46 12.53 -3.37
C VAL A 13 11.83 11.85 -3.26
N GLN A 14 12.87 12.47 -3.82
CA GLN A 14 14.22 11.92 -3.88
C GLN A 14 14.90 11.83 -2.50
N GLN A 15 14.63 12.76 -1.58
CA GLN A 15 15.18 12.72 -0.23
C GLN A 15 14.37 11.83 0.73
N LEU A 16 13.06 11.67 0.51
CA LEU A 16 12.18 10.84 1.35
C LEU A 16 12.36 9.34 1.08
N MET A 17 12.55 8.95 -0.18
CA MET A 17 12.79 7.54 -0.60
C MET A 17 14.20 7.04 -0.24
N GLN A 18 15.14 7.93 0.07
CA GLN A 18 16.52 7.60 0.44
C GLN A 18 16.72 7.38 1.95
N ARG A 19 15.74 7.71 2.80
CA ARG A 19 15.83 7.43 4.23
C ARG A 19 15.48 5.96 4.49
N LYS A 20 16.49 5.19 4.90
CA LYS A 20 16.39 3.78 5.33
C LYS A 20 15.45 3.57 6.54
N ASP A 21 14.94 4.65 7.11
CA ASP A 21 14.12 4.67 8.32
C ASP A 21 12.62 4.39 8.03
N ASN A 22 12.26 4.13 6.76
CA ASN A 22 10.88 4.22 6.25
C ASN A 22 10.30 2.86 5.80
N SER A 23 10.22 1.91 6.72
CA SER A 23 9.37 0.73 6.59
C SER A 23 8.34 0.74 7.72
N LEU A 24 7.16 0.11 7.53
CA LEU A 24 6.26 -0.15 8.66
C LEU A 24 7.02 -0.84 9.81
N ILE A 25 8.06 -1.61 9.49
CA ILE A 25 9.03 -2.25 10.39
C ILE A 25 9.80 -1.22 11.26
N ASN A 26 10.15 -0.03 10.80
CA ASN A 26 10.82 0.96 11.66
C ASN A 26 9.85 1.80 12.52
N ALA A 27 8.55 1.77 12.19
CA ALA A 27 7.51 2.49 12.93
C ALA A 27 7.14 1.83 14.27
N TRP A 28 7.57 0.60 14.51
CA TRP A 28 7.43 -0.12 15.76
C TRP A 28 8.82 -0.40 16.28
N ASN A 29 9.12 0.16 17.46
CA ASN A 29 10.37 0.04 18.21
C ASN A 29 11.37 -0.94 17.54
N PRO A 30 12.36 -0.45 16.77
CA PRO A 30 13.23 -1.30 15.96
C PRO A 30 13.85 -2.48 16.72
N SER A 31 14.04 -2.32 18.04
CA SER A 31 14.53 -3.38 18.94
C SER A 31 13.58 -4.59 19.09
N GLN A 32 12.33 -4.50 18.66
CA GLN A 32 11.31 -5.55 18.77
C GLN A 32 11.00 -6.24 17.44
N GLN A 33 11.68 -5.86 16.34
CA GLN A 33 11.34 -6.34 15.00
C GLN A 33 11.55 -7.83 14.83
N ASP A 34 12.68 -8.35 15.26
CA ASP A 34 12.96 -9.79 15.13
C ASP A 34 11.97 -10.61 15.95
N THR A 35 11.65 -10.15 17.16
CA THR A 35 10.64 -10.79 18.01
C THR A 35 9.25 -10.73 17.38
N TRP A 36 8.87 -9.60 16.78
CA TRP A 36 7.62 -9.46 16.03
C TRP A 36 7.54 -10.47 14.88
N LYS A 37 8.60 -10.58 14.06
CA LYS A 37 8.65 -11.52 12.93
C LYS A 37 8.46 -12.96 13.39
N VAL A 38 9.14 -13.37 14.47
CA VAL A 38 9.00 -14.70 15.08
C VAL A 38 7.56 -14.94 15.55
N LEU A 39 7.01 -14.05 16.37
CA LEU A 39 5.66 -14.23 16.92
C LEU A 39 4.57 -14.20 15.84
N LYS A 40 4.72 -13.37 14.80
CA LYS A 40 3.85 -13.34 13.62
C LYS A 40 3.87 -14.70 12.91
N GLN A 41 5.06 -15.27 12.69
CA GLN A 41 5.20 -16.58 12.04
C GLN A 41 4.60 -17.71 12.89
N GLU A 42 4.78 -17.67 14.21
CA GLU A 42 4.14 -18.62 15.12
C GLU A 42 2.61 -18.54 15.06
N ALA A 43 2.06 -17.32 15.06
CA ALA A 43 0.62 -17.10 14.93
C ALA A 43 0.08 -17.64 13.59
N MET A 44 0.78 -17.36 12.48
CA MET A 44 0.44 -17.89 11.16
C MET A 44 0.51 -19.43 11.12
N THR A 45 1.53 -20.02 11.74
CA THR A 45 1.67 -21.48 11.84
C THR A 45 0.50 -22.10 12.61
N LYS A 46 0.10 -21.50 13.74
CA LYS A 46 -1.08 -21.94 14.51
C LYS A 46 -2.38 -21.78 13.71
N ALA A 47 -2.52 -20.68 12.96
CA ALA A 47 -3.69 -20.45 12.10
C ALA A 47 -3.79 -21.50 10.99
N LYS A 48 -2.66 -21.88 10.38
CA LYS A 48 -2.61 -22.98 9.40
C LYS A 48 -3.07 -24.31 9.96
N MET A 49 -2.79 -24.59 11.22
CA MET A 49 -3.26 -25.84 11.85
C MET A 49 -4.79 -25.94 11.90
N LEU A 50 -5.52 -24.82 11.84
CA LEU A 50 -6.99 -24.85 11.75
C LEU A 50 -7.46 -25.56 10.47
N PHE A 51 -6.76 -25.34 9.35
CA PHE A 51 -7.06 -25.95 8.05
C PHE A 51 -6.83 -27.46 8.01
N ILE A 52 -6.05 -28.03 8.95
CA ILE A 52 -5.82 -29.48 9.03
C ILE A 52 -7.11 -30.23 9.38
N LYS A 53 -8.01 -29.61 10.14
CA LYS A 53 -9.29 -30.22 10.54
C LYS A 53 -10.38 -29.91 9.52
N GLU A 54 -10.52 -28.64 9.18
CA GLU A 54 -11.50 -28.12 8.22
C GLU A 54 -11.14 -26.69 7.83
N LYS A 55 -11.63 -26.21 6.68
CA LYS A 55 -11.49 -24.80 6.28
C LYS A 55 -12.38 -23.94 7.19
N PRO A 56 -11.84 -23.16 8.15
CA PRO A 56 -12.68 -22.32 9.02
C PRO A 56 -13.33 -21.22 8.19
N SER A 57 -14.47 -20.70 8.65
CA SER A 57 -15.06 -19.50 8.02
C SER A 57 -14.10 -18.30 8.11
N PHE A 58 -14.23 -17.36 7.18
CA PHE A 58 -13.38 -16.18 7.09
C PHE A 58 -13.42 -15.35 8.38
N LEU A 59 -14.60 -15.15 8.96
CA LEU A 59 -14.73 -14.41 10.22
C LEU A 59 -14.05 -15.13 11.38
N THR A 60 -14.16 -16.47 11.45
CA THR A 60 -13.47 -17.28 12.47
C THR A 60 -11.96 -17.14 12.33
N LEU A 61 -11.47 -17.20 11.10
CA LEU A 61 -10.05 -17.05 10.83
C LEU A 61 -9.54 -15.64 11.15
N TYR A 62 -10.32 -14.61 10.81
CA TYR A 62 -9.99 -13.23 11.13
C TYR A 62 -9.94 -12.99 12.63
N ARG A 63 -10.93 -13.49 13.39
CA ARG A 63 -10.96 -13.42 14.86
C ARG A 63 -9.73 -14.07 15.48
N PHE A 64 -9.37 -15.26 15.00
CA PHE A 64 -8.16 -15.94 15.46
C PHE A 64 -6.90 -15.08 15.26
N LEU A 65 -6.74 -14.45 14.09
CA LEU A 65 -5.59 -13.58 13.81
C LEU A 65 -5.66 -12.25 14.60
N ALA A 66 -6.85 -11.73 14.88
CA ALA A 66 -7.05 -10.55 15.71
C ALA A 66 -6.65 -10.81 17.17
N ASP A 67 -7.05 -11.96 17.72
CA ASP A 67 -6.62 -12.43 19.04
C ASP A 67 -5.11 -12.62 19.09
N ALA A 68 -4.53 -13.25 18.07
CA ALA A 68 -3.08 -13.40 17.97
C ALA A 68 -2.39 -12.04 17.93
N ARG A 69 -2.92 -11.06 17.18
CA ARG A 69 -2.38 -9.70 17.15
C ARG A 69 -2.41 -9.04 18.53
N HIS A 70 -3.49 -9.22 19.28
CA HIS A 70 -3.61 -8.72 20.64
C HIS A 70 -2.57 -9.37 21.57
N GLN A 71 -2.43 -10.70 21.54
CA GLN A 71 -1.43 -11.41 22.34
C GLN A 71 0.00 -10.96 22.04
N ILE A 72 0.33 -10.74 20.76
CA ILE A 72 1.64 -10.18 20.38
C ILE A 72 1.83 -8.79 20.98
N ALA A 73 0.81 -7.93 20.98
CA ALA A 73 0.88 -6.61 21.60
C ALA A 73 1.18 -6.70 23.09
N VAL A 74 0.53 -7.63 23.80
CA VAL A 74 0.74 -7.90 25.23
C VAL A 74 2.18 -8.39 25.48
N SER A 75 2.66 -9.38 24.73
CA SER A 75 4.01 -9.93 24.87
C SER A 75 5.09 -8.87 24.64
N LEU A 76 4.90 -8.00 23.65
CA LEU A 76 5.83 -6.92 23.31
C LEU A 76 5.62 -5.65 24.15
N LYS A 77 4.62 -5.62 25.05
CA LYS A 77 4.24 -4.43 25.83
C LYS A 77 4.06 -3.19 24.95
N GLN A 78 3.36 -3.35 23.82
CA GLN A 78 3.15 -2.26 22.87
C GLN A 78 2.23 -1.18 23.45
N GLU A 79 2.44 0.07 23.05
CA GLU A 79 1.51 1.15 23.36
C GLU A 79 0.12 0.84 22.77
N SER A 80 -0.95 1.28 23.46
CA SER A 80 -2.34 1.08 23.02
C SER A 80 -2.74 -0.40 22.87
N LEU A 81 -2.12 -1.32 23.62
CA LEU A 81 -2.40 -2.76 23.57
C LEU A 81 -3.87 -3.09 23.86
N GLU A 82 -4.55 -2.26 24.67
CA GLU A 82 -5.97 -2.35 24.99
C GLU A 82 -6.90 -2.16 23.77
N TYR A 83 -6.39 -1.60 22.67
CA TYR A 83 -7.12 -1.40 21.42
C TYR A 83 -6.65 -2.30 20.27
N LEU A 84 -5.50 -2.96 20.41
CA LEU A 84 -4.89 -3.77 19.35
C LEU A 84 -5.57 -5.13 19.25
N GLY A 85 -6.10 -5.47 18.07
CA GLY A 85 -6.79 -6.74 17.82
C GLY A 85 -8.24 -6.77 18.30
N ILE A 86 -8.76 -5.68 18.88
CA ILE A 86 -10.14 -5.59 19.32
C ILE A 86 -11.05 -5.26 18.14
N LEU A 87 -12.03 -6.12 17.85
CA LEU A 87 -13.00 -5.92 16.77
C LEU A 87 -13.93 -4.73 17.05
N ARG A 88 -14.34 -4.04 15.98
CA ARG A 88 -15.40 -3.01 15.98
C ARG A 88 -16.76 -3.66 15.80
N ASP A 89 -17.12 -4.62 16.65
CA ASP A 89 -18.44 -5.26 16.59
C ASP A 89 -19.49 -4.51 17.43
N GLU A 90 -20.70 -5.07 17.51
CA GLU A 90 -21.84 -4.48 18.23
C GLU A 90 -21.57 -4.20 19.72
N HIS A 91 -20.60 -4.89 20.32
CA HIS A 91 -20.20 -4.74 21.73
C HIS A 91 -19.02 -3.78 21.93
N CYS A 92 -18.43 -3.30 20.84
CA CYS A 92 -17.35 -2.33 20.91
C CYS A 92 -17.90 -0.95 21.32
N GLU A 93 -17.56 -0.50 22.54
CA GLU A 93 -17.86 0.86 23.02
C GLU A 93 -16.99 1.93 22.31
N TYR A 94 -16.01 1.49 21.52
CA TYR A 94 -14.97 2.34 20.94
C TYR A 94 -15.27 2.66 19.46
N ILE A 95 -15.70 3.90 19.21
CA ILE A 95 -15.70 4.60 17.91
C ILE A 95 -16.42 3.85 16.76
N ASP A 96 -17.62 4.31 16.40
CA ASP A 96 -18.38 3.75 15.26
C ASP A 96 -17.64 3.84 13.91
N THR A 97 -16.89 4.93 13.69
CA THR A 97 -16.17 5.20 12.44
C THR A 97 -14.78 5.78 12.75
N PRO A 98 -13.70 4.99 12.69
CA PRO A 98 -12.38 5.47 13.02
C PRO A 98 -11.82 6.39 11.94
N ILE A 99 -11.03 7.37 12.37
CA ILE A 99 -10.39 8.34 11.49
C ILE A 99 -8.87 8.19 11.61
N THR A 100 -8.18 8.01 10.49
CA THR A 100 -6.71 8.06 10.43
C THR A 100 -6.27 9.36 9.80
N LEU A 101 -5.61 10.20 10.59
CA LEU A 101 -4.99 11.42 10.11
C LEU A 101 -3.63 11.12 9.50
N LEU A 102 -3.42 11.71 8.34
CA LEU A 102 -2.34 11.44 7.43
C LEU A 102 -1.57 12.75 7.21
N HIS A 103 -0.40 12.85 7.83
CA HIS A 103 0.44 14.05 7.81
C HIS A 103 1.56 13.90 6.76
N PRO A 104 1.67 14.79 5.75
CA PRO A 104 2.66 14.66 4.69
C PRO A 104 4.12 14.72 5.16
N ASP A 105 4.39 15.56 6.15
CA ASP A 105 5.77 15.85 6.59
C ASP A 105 6.15 15.12 7.88
N GLN A 106 5.21 14.40 8.51
CA GLN A 106 5.39 13.84 9.85
C GLN A 106 4.63 12.52 10.01
N GLY A 107 5.09 11.67 10.92
CA GLY A 107 4.43 10.40 11.24
C GLY A 107 4.79 9.27 10.28
N ARG A 108 4.17 8.11 10.54
CA ARG A 108 4.58 6.80 10.01
C ARG A 108 4.40 6.65 8.49
N TYR A 109 3.60 7.51 7.89
CA TYR A 109 3.25 7.44 6.47
C TYR A 109 3.86 8.57 5.63
N ALA A 110 4.59 9.51 6.25
CA ALA A 110 5.18 10.70 5.61
C ALA A 110 5.91 10.36 4.29
N SER A 111 6.71 9.29 4.30
CA SER A 111 7.50 8.84 3.16
C SER A 111 6.70 8.32 1.97
N PHE A 112 5.47 7.84 2.20
CA PHE A 112 4.62 7.26 1.15
C PHE A 112 3.69 8.31 0.51
N PHE A 113 3.50 9.47 1.14
CA PHE A 113 2.59 10.51 0.63
C PHE A 113 2.85 10.97 -0.79
N PRO A 114 4.09 11.16 -1.27
CA PRO A 114 4.28 11.63 -2.63
C PRO A 114 3.67 10.68 -3.66
N CYS A 115 3.72 9.37 -3.40
CA CYS A 115 3.10 8.36 -4.26
C CYS A 115 1.57 8.32 -4.13
N LEU A 116 1.06 8.56 -2.91
CA LEU A 116 -0.38 8.47 -2.60
C LEU A 116 -1.16 9.74 -2.99
N ALA A 117 -0.54 10.92 -2.89
CA ALA A 117 -1.17 12.22 -3.12
C ALA A 117 -1.58 12.44 -4.58
N ASP A 118 -0.71 12.07 -5.54
CA ASP A 118 -0.99 12.20 -6.97
C ASP A 118 -2.18 11.33 -7.38
N ARG A 119 -2.22 10.10 -6.86
CA ARG A 119 -3.29 9.14 -7.10
C ARG A 119 -4.62 9.67 -6.58
N TYR A 120 -4.61 10.21 -5.37
CA TYR A 120 -5.77 10.76 -4.71
C TYR A 120 -6.34 12.00 -5.40
N GLN A 121 -5.49 13.00 -5.69
CA GLN A 121 -5.93 14.27 -6.30
C GLN A 121 -6.62 14.06 -7.65
N SER A 122 -6.20 13.04 -8.42
CA SER A 122 -6.81 12.74 -9.71
C SER A 122 -8.23 12.15 -9.61
N LEU A 123 -8.60 11.62 -8.44
CA LEU A 123 -9.86 10.92 -8.21
C LEU A 123 -10.84 11.70 -7.32
N SER A 124 -10.34 12.65 -6.52
CA SER A 124 -11.15 13.35 -5.52
C SER A 124 -12.09 14.38 -6.13
N GLN A 125 -13.28 14.50 -5.54
CA GLN A 125 -14.26 15.54 -5.82
C GLN A 125 -14.08 16.73 -4.87
N CYS A 126 -14.23 17.95 -5.37
CA CYS A 126 -14.15 19.15 -4.55
C CYS A 126 -15.50 19.45 -3.90
N LEU A 127 -15.55 19.58 -2.57
CA LEU A 127 -16.74 20.06 -1.86
C LEU A 127 -16.87 21.57 -2.00
N PRO A 128 -18.10 22.10 -2.14
CA PRO A 128 -18.32 23.53 -2.03
C PRO A 128 -17.91 23.99 -0.64
N LEU A 129 -17.12 25.06 -0.55
CA LEU A 129 -16.71 25.66 0.72
C LEU A 129 -17.90 26.32 1.40
N ASN A 130 -18.60 25.55 2.23
CA ASN A 130 -19.73 25.99 3.02
C ASN A 130 -19.51 25.66 4.50
N GLN A 131 -20.46 26.04 5.36
CA GLN A 131 -20.34 25.83 6.81
C GLN A 131 -20.19 24.35 7.20
N GLU A 132 -20.79 23.44 6.43
CA GLU A 132 -20.74 21.99 6.67
C GLU A 132 -19.37 21.41 6.30
N SER A 133 -18.84 21.72 5.12
CA SER A 133 -17.50 21.27 4.69
C SER A 133 -16.39 21.84 5.57
N VAL A 134 -16.53 23.11 5.99
CA VAL A 134 -15.61 23.78 6.92
C VAL A 134 -15.71 23.16 8.30
N GLY A 135 -16.92 22.89 8.79
CA GLY A 135 -17.16 22.17 10.04
C GLY A 135 -16.53 20.78 10.06
N LEU A 136 -16.69 20.02 8.97
CA LEU A 136 -16.05 18.72 8.79
C LEU A 136 -14.52 18.82 8.79
N ALA A 137 -13.96 19.79 8.07
CA ALA A 137 -12.53 20.04 8.09
C ALA A 137 -12.03 20.36 9.51
N TYR A 138 -12.74 21.19 10.28
CA TYR A 138 -12.38 21.46 11.68
C TYR A 138 -12.46 20.21 12.57
N LEU A 139 -13.46 19.35 12.36
CA LEU A 139 -13.55 18.07 13.08
C LEU A 139 -12.36 17.16 12.75
N LEU A 140 -11.98 17.08 11.48
CA LEU A 140 -10.87 16.24 11.02
C LEU A 140 -9.50 16.76 11.50
N LEU A 141 -9.29 18.08 11.48
CA LEU A 141 -8.02 18.69 11.90
C LEU A 141 -7.81 18.72 13.42
N GLY A 142 -8.86 18.37 14.19
CA GLY A 142 -8.95 18.65 15.61
C GLY A 142 -9.04 20.15 15.88
N ALA A 143 -9.29 20.53 17.13
CA ALA A 143 -9.50 21.92 17.56
C ALA A 143 -8.30 22.90 17.38
N LYS A 144 -7.33 22.59 16.51
CA LYS A 144 -6.19 23.46 16.16
C LYS A 144 -6.65 24.56 15.19
N GLN A 145 -7.35 25.55 15.75
CA GLN A 145 -7.97 26.71 15.11
C GLN A 145 -6.97 27.77 14.58
N GLU A 146 -5.91 27.40 13.84
CA GLU A 146 -4.92 28.36 13.33
C GLU A 146 -4.88 28.47 11.79
N GLN A 147 -5.84 27.89 11.08
CA GLN A 147 -5.71 27.60 9.65
C GLN A 147 -6.88 28.18 8.85
N ASP A 148 -6.55 29.00 7.84
CA ASP A 148 -7.52 29.47 6.85
C ASP A 148 -7.79 28.33 5.86
N ILE A 149 -8.91 27.63 6.03
CA ILE A 149 -9.32 26.56 5.14
C ILE A 149 -9.70 27.16 3.77
N GLN A 150 -9.05 26.68 2.72
CA GLN A 150 -9.22 27.14 1.33
C GLN A 150 -9.83 26.08 0.41
N GLY A 151 -9.92 24.83 0.85
CA GLY A 151 -10.47 23.74 0.05
C GLY A 151 -10.70 22.50 0.90
N VAL A 152 -11.77 21.77 0.60
CA VAL A 152 -12.01 20.43 1.11
C VAL A 152 -12.35 19.54 -0.07
N ASP A 153 -11.52 18.56 -0.34
CA ASP A 153 -11.74 17.55 -1.36
C ASP A 153 -12.01 16.22 -0.68
N TYR A 154 -12.82 15.36 -1.29
CA TYR A 154 -13.11 14.04 -0.77
C TYR A 154 -13.20 12.99 -1.89
N LEU A 155 -12.95 11.75 -1.53
CA LEU A 155 -13.25 10.58 -2.36
C LEU A 155 -14.00 9.59 -1.49
N ASN A 156 -15.31 9.51 -1.69
CA ASN A 156 -16.11 8.47 -1.08
C ASN A 156 -15.97 7.19 -1.90
N LEU A 157 -15.52 6.10 -1.28
CA LEU A 157 -15.43 4.81 -1.93
C LEU A 157 -16.64 3.97 -1.58
N GLU A 158 -17.29 3.48 -2.62
CA GLU A 158 -18.43 2.59 -2.54
C GLU A 158 -18.25 1.48 -3.55
N HIS A 159 -18.67 0.27 -3.19
CA HIS A 159 -18.65 -0.85 -4.11
C HIS A 159 -19.77 -1.83 -3.77
N ASN A 160 -20.58 -2.21 -4.76
CA ASN A 160 -21.75 -3.09 -4.56
C ASN A 160 -22.67 -2.62 -3.42
N ALA A 161 -22.97 -1.32 -3.37
CA ALA A 161 -23.77 -0.67 -2.32
C ALA A 161 -23.18 -0.72 -0.89
N LEU A 162 -21.93 -1.17 -0.73
CA LEU A 162 -21.21 -1.08 0.53
C LEU A 162 -20.50 0.26 0.61
N GLN A 163 -20.73 0.99 1.70
CA GLN A 163 -19.98 2.19 2.04
C GLN A 163 -18.63 1.79 2.63
N LEU A 164 -17.53 2.28 2.06
CA LEU A 164 -16.16 1.93 2.47
C LEU A 164 -15.44 3.15 3.06
N THR A 165 -14.11 3.21 2.94
CA THR A 165 -13.31 4.34 3.40
C THR A 165 -13.59 5.58 2.55
N CYS A 166 -13.90 6.70 3.21
CA CYS A 166 -13.90 8.01 2.61
C CYS A 166 -12.59 8.73 2.91
N PHE A 167 -11.98 9.26 1.87
CA PHE A 167 -10.75 10.04 1.95
C PHE A 167 -11.12 11.51 1.93
N TYR A 168 -10.41 12.30 2.71
CA TYR A 168 -10.53 13.75 2.72
C TYR A 168 -9.17 14.38 2.55
N THR A 169 -9.11 15.46 1.77
CA THR A 169 -8.00 16.39 1.75
C THR A 169 -8.50 17.76 2.12
N VAL A 170 -7.93 18.32 3.18
CA VAL A 170 -8.17 19.70 3.56
C VAL A 170 -6.96 20.51 3.11
N ARG A 171 -7.20 21.57 2.33
CA ARG A 171 -6.20 22.53 1.89
C ARG A 171 -6.43 23.85 2.61
N GLY A 172 -5.34 24.49 3.05
CA GLY A 172 -5.43 25.77 3.71
C GLY A 172 -4.11 26.51 3.79
N MET A 173 -4.05 27.50 4.68
CA MET A 173 -2.86 28.29 4.94
C MET A 173 -2.55 28.33 6.43
N LYS A 174 -1.27 28.21 6.81
CA LYS A 174 -0.75 28.56 8.14
C LYS A 174 0.12 29.80 7.97
N GLY A 175 -0.45 30.97 8.25
CA GLY A 175 0.14 32.24 7.86
C GLY A 175 0.23 32.36 6.34
N LYS A 176 1.45 32.36 5.79
CA LYS A 176 1.70 32.43 4.33
C LYS A 176 2.06 31.09 3.68
N ASN A 177 2.12 30.01 4.47
CA ASN A 177 2.52 28.70 3.96
C ASN A 177 1.29 27.85 3.63
N PRO A 178 1.17 27.32 2.40
CA PRO A 178 0.11 26.38 2.05
C PRO A 178 0.34 25.08 2.79
N ILE A 179 -0.75 24.43 3.16
CA ILE A 179 -0.78 23.18 3.91
C ILE A 179 -1.88 22.29 3.37
N ALA A 180 -1.62 20.98 3.40
CA ALA A 180 -2.57 19.95 3.04
C ALA A 180 -2.59 18.88 4.14
N TRP A 181 -3.78 18.53 4.60
CA TRP A 181 -4.00 17.40 5.48
C TRP A 181 -4.82 16.36 4.78
N TYR A 182 -4.53 15.11 5.09
CA TYR A 182 -5.24 13.97 4.55
C TYR A 182 -5.90 13.25 5.72
N ALA A 183 -7.12 12.79 5.54
CA ALA A 183 -7.83 12.01 6.54
C ALA A 183 -8.53 10.83 5.87
N LEU A 184 -8.42 9.67 6.51
CA LEU A 184 -9.13 8.45 6.14
C LEU A 184 -10.25 8.25 7.15
N VAL A 185 -11.47 8.51 6.75
CA VAL A 185 -12.67 8.14 7.50
C VAL A 185 -13.01 6.71 7.07
N HIS A 186 -12.71 5.74 7.94
CA HIS A 186 -12.82 4.33 7.59
C HIS A 186 -14.27 3.87 7.46
N THR A 187 -14.45 2.66 6.95
CA THR A 187 -15.75 2.02 6.81
C THR A 187 -16.55 2.05 8.13
N PRO A 188 -17.83 2.50 8.11
CA PRO A 188 -18.69 2.47 9.28
C PRO A 188 -18.88 1.07 9.83
N ARG A 189 -18.94 0.94 11.16
CA ARG A 189 -19.18 -0.34 11.83
C ARG A 189 -20.39 -1.11 11.29
N THR A 190 -21.47 -0.40 10.99
CA THR A 190 -22.74 -0.99 10.49
C THR A 190 -22.59 -1.72 9.15
N GLN A 191 -21.52 -1.47 8.39
CA GLN A 191 -21.24 -2.13 7.11
C GLN A 191 -20.38 -3.39 7.26
N LEU A 192 -19.76 -3.61 8.44
CA LEU A 192 -18.79 -4.69 8.62
C LEU A 192 -19.39 -6.07 8.40
N GLN A 193 -20.62 -6.31 8.86
CA GLN A 193 -21.29 -7.60 8.66
C GLN A 193 -21.39 -7.93 7.16
N ALA A 194 -21.95 -7.00 6.36
CA ALA A 194 -22.12 -7.21 4.92
C ALA A 194 -20.78 -7.38 4.19
N ILE A 195 -19.73 -6.69 4.66
CA ILE A 195 -18.37 -6.87 4.11
C ILE A 195 -17.81 -8.25 4.47
N PHE A 196 -18.01 -8.73 5.70
CA PHE A 196 -17.59 -10.07 6.10
C PHE A 196 -18.33 -11.17 5.32
N GLU A 197 -19.61 -10.97 4.99
CA GLU A 197 -20.37 -11.87 4.11
C GLU A 197 -19.77 -11.88 2.69
N ARG A 198 -19.36 -10.73 2.16
CA ARG A 198 -18.65 -10.65 0.87
C ARG A 198 -17.29 -11.35 0.92
N LEU A 199 -16.53 -11.12 1.99
CA LEU A 199 -15.22 -11.74 2.21
C LEU A 199 -15.34 -13.26 2.33
N GLU A 200 -16.39 -13.75 3.00
CA GLU A 200 -16.70 -15.18 3.07
C GLU A 200 -16.93 -15.75 1.66
N ALA A 201 -17.78 -15.11 0.86
CA ALA A 201 -18.06 -15.56 -0.51
C ALA A 201 -16.81 -15.57 -1.42
N LEU A 202 -15.89 -14.63 -1.23
CA LEU A 202 -14.59 -14.62 -1.93
C LEU A 202 -13.68 -15.72 -1.41
N TYR A 203 -13.57 -15.86 -0.10
CA TYR A 203 -12.75 -16.88 0.53
C TYR A 203 -13.18 -18.29 0.16
N GLN A 204 -14.47 -18.56 -0.01
CA GLN A 204 -14.97 -19.85 -0.50
C GLN A 204 -14.54 -20.18 -1.94
N GLN A 205 -14.18 -19.18 -2.75
CA GLN A 205 -13.65 -19.41 -4.10
C GLN A 205 -12.17 -19.82 -4.12
N LEU A 206 -11.44 -19.62 -3.02
CA LEU A 206 -10.06 -20.08 -2.91
C LEU A 206 -10.01 -21.60 -2.80
N ASP A 207 -9.28 -22.21 -3.74
CA ASP A 207 -9.16 -23.65 -3.90
C ASP A 207 -7.69 -24.05 -4.04
N ILE A 208 -7.26 -25.04 -3.26
CA ILE A 208 -5.87 -25.50 -3.25
C ILE A 208 -5.49 -26.21 -4.56
N ASP A 209 -6.49 -26.82 -5.23
CA ASP A 209 -6.30 -27.59 -6.45
C ASP A 209 -6.42 -26.72 -7.70
N ASN A 210 -6.95 -25.49 -7.56
CA ASN A 210 -7.10 -24.53 -8.65
C ASN A 210 -6.39 -23.20 -8.34
N SER A 211 -5.06 -23.21 -8.43
CA SER A 211 -4.24 -22.01 -8.26
C SER A 211 -4.49 -20.93 -9.33
N ALA A 212 -5.06 -21.31 -10.48
CA ALA A 212 -5.38 -20.42 -11.58
C ALA A 212 -6.59 -19.53 -11.24
N GLY A 213 -6.32 -18.34 -10.71
CA GLY A 213 -7.35 -17.35 -10.36
C GLY A 213 -7.37 -16.97 -8.89
N ASN A 214 -6.78 -17.80 -8.01
CA ASN A 214 -6.65 -17.51 -6.58
C ASN A 214 -5.96 -16.17 -6.32
N GLY A 215 -4.97 -15.80 -7.14
CA GLY A 215 -4.32 -14.49 -7.04
C GLY A 215 -5.29 -13.32 -7.21
N LYS A 216 -6.24 -13.39 -8.15
CA LYS A 216 -7.26 -12.34 -8.34
C LYS A 216 -8.20 -12.27 -7.13
N VAL A 217 -8.66 -13.43 -6.66
CA VAL A 217 -9.54 -13.52 -5.48
C VAL A 217 -8.85 -12.97 -4.23
N LEU A 218 -7.58 -13.32 -4.00
CA LEU A 218 -6.79 -12.80 -2.88
C LEU A 218 -6.65 -11.28 -2.96
N LYS A 219 -6.39 -10.70 -4.13
CA LYS A 219 -6.33 -9.24 -4.29
C LYS A 219 -7.66 -8.56 -3.95
N GLU A 220 -8.77 -9.18 -4.31
CA GLU A 220 -10.09 -8.65 -3.96
C GLU A 220 -10.36 -8.75 -2.44
N ILE A 221 -9.98 -9.86 -1.80
CA ILE A 221 -10.00 -10.02 -0.34
C ILE A 221 -9.16 -8.92 0.33
N ILE A 222 -7.94 -8.69 -0.16
CA ILE A 222 -7.04 -7.64 0.34
C ILE A 222 -7.73 -6.29 0.29
N TRP A 223 -8.33 -5.95 -0.85
CA TRP A 223 -8.97 -4.66 -1.06
C TRP A 223 -10.13 -4.43 -0.08
N TYR A 224 -11.08 -5.37 0.00
CA TYR A 224 -12.20 -5.25 0.94
C TYR A 224 -11.73 -5.20 2.39
N LEU A 225 -10.77 -6.05 2.77
CA LEU A 225 -10.33 -6.14 4.16
C LEU A 225 -9.55 -4.88 4.60
N ALA A 226 -8.74 -4.30 3.70
CA ALA A 226 -8.05 -3.03 3.93
C ALA A 226 -9.04 -1.88 4.15
N HIS A 227 -10.12 -1.80 3.36
CA HIS A 227 -11.17 -0.80 3.56
C HIS A 227 -12.01 -1.05 4.82
N ALA A 228 -12.32 -2.32 5.09
CA ALA A 228 -13.15 -2.70 6.23
C ALA A 228 -12.54 -2.24 7.54
N MET A 229 -11.21 -2.22 7.69
CA MET A 229 -10.51 -1.94 8.96
C MET A 229 -11.25 -2.52 10.19
N PRO A 230 -11.43 -3.85 10.30
CA PRO A 230 -12.39 -4.43 11.25
C PRO A 230 -12.06 -4.21 12.73
N CYS A 231 -10.80 -3.95 13.09
CA CYS A 231 -10.38 -3.69 14.46
C CYS A 231 -10.24 -2.19 14.77
N VAL A 232 -10.38 -1.83 16.05
CA VAL A 232 -10.13 -0.47 16.56
C VAL A 232 -8.69 -0.04 16.25
N ARG A 233 -7.72 -0.94 16.51
CA ARG A 233 -6.35 -0.82 16.02
C ARG A 233 -5.81 -2.19 15.58
N GLY A 234 -4.82 -2.17 14.67
CA GLY A 234 -4.06 -3.35 14.27
C GLY A 234 -4.55 -4.05 12.99
N SER A 235 -5.60 -3.55 12.35
CA SER A 235 -6.18 -4.13 11.13
C SER A 235 -5.18 -4.35 10.00
N ALA A 236 -4.24 -3.42 9.78
CA ALA A 236 -3.20 -3.56 8.75
C ALA A 236 -2.25 -4.76 9.02
N ALA A 237 -1.85 -4.97 10.27
CA ALA A 237 -1.01 -6.11 10.64
C ALA A 237 -1.77 -7.44 10.52
N ILE A 238 -3.06 -7.44 10.84
CA ILE A 238 -3.93 -8.61 10.67
C ILE A 238 -4.12 -8.92 9.18
N LEU A 239 -4.30 -7.89 8.34
CA LEU A 239 -4.33 -8.02 6.89
C LEU A 239 -3.05 -8.69 6.37
N GLU A 240 -1.87 -8.24 6.78
CA GLU A 240 -0.61 -8.89 6.36
C GLU A 240 -0.54 -10.36 6.78
N MET A 241 -0.94 -10.69 8.01
CA MET A 241 -0.99 -12.08 8.47
C MET A 241 -1.99 -12.91 7.64
N MET A 242 -3.15 -12.33 7.32
CA MET A 242 -4.17 -12.96 6.49
C MET A 242 -3.65 -13.21 5.07
N ILE A 243 -2.96 -12.24 4.46
CA ILE A 243 -2.38 -12.40 3.12
C ILE A 243 -1.37 -13.54 3.09
N GLY A 244 -0.39 -13.52 3.99
CA GLY A 244 0.63 -14.57 4.06
C GLY A 244 0.00 -15.94 4.32
N LEU A 245 -0.96 -16.00 5.24
CA LEU A 245 -1.67 -17.24 5.54
C LEU A 245 -2.40 -17.79 4.32
N LEU A 246 -3.22 -16.98 3.65
CA LEU A 246 -3.99 -17.42 2.48
C LEU A 246 -3.07 -17.75 1.31
N ALA A 247 -2.02 -16.97 1.09
CA ALA A 247 -1.08 -17.23 0.02
C ALA A 247 -0.38 -18.58 0.19
N GLU A 248 0.12 -18.85 1.40
CA GLU A 248 0.77 -20.12 1.71
C GLU A 248 -0.21 -21.30 1.71
N THR A 249 -1.43 -21.12 2.19
CA THR A 249 -2.44 -22.20 2.26
C THR A 249 -2.98 -22.56 0.87
N PHE A 250 -3.16 -21.59 -0.02
CA PHE A 250 -3.77 -21.80 -1.35
C PHE A 250 -2.76 -21.75 -2.50
N ALA A 251 -1.49 -22.01 -2.20
CA ALA A 251 -0.37 -22.06 -3.16
C ALA A 251 -0.33 -20.85 -4.11
N ILE A 252 -0.53 -19.65 -3.57
CA ILE A 252 -0.45 -18.39 -4.31
C ILE A 252 0.96 -17.83 -4.13
N ASP A 253 1.66 -17.61 -5.23
CA ASP A 253 2.94 -16.93 -5.18
C ASP A 253 2.75 -15.51 -4.64
N PHE A 254 3.46 -15.22 -3.55
CA PHE A 254 3.44 -13.92 -2.89
C PHE A 254 4.86 -13.59 -2.41
N ASP A 255 5.41 -12.50 -2.95
CA ASP A 255 6.78 -12.04 -2.67
C ASP A 255 6.79 -10.51 -2.72
N TYR A 256 6.11 -9.91 -1.74
CA TYR A 256 5.97 -8.46 -1.66
C TYR A 256 7.10 -7.84 -0.81
N PRO A 257 7.90 -6.90 -1.35
CA PRO A 257 9.08 -6.39 -0.66
C PRO A 257 8.77 -5.66 0.66
N GLU A 258 9.58 -5.90 1.70
CA GLU A 258 9.43 -5.27 3.03
C GLU A 258 9.52 -3.72 3.00
N HIS A 259 10.21 -3.14 2.01
CA HIS A 259 10.38 -1.70 1.85
C HIS A 259 9.35 -1.05 0.93
N ALA A 260 8.46 -1.84 0.32
CA ALA A 260 7.43 -1.30 -0.55
C ALA A 260 6.36 -0.52 0.25
N VAL A 261 5.52 0.24 -0.46
CA VAL A 261 4.38 0.92 0.13
C VAL A 261 3.48 -0.13 0.81
N PRO A 262 3.01 0.12 2.05
CA PRO A 262 2.09 -0.77 2.75
C PRO A 262 0.89 -1.19 1.91
N ILE A 263 0.56 -2.48 1.91
CA ILE A 263 -0.48 -3.05 1.05
C ILE A 263 -1.86 -2.45 1.35
N ASP A 264 -2.16 -2.22 2.63
CA ASP A 264 -3.39 -1.56 3.06
C ASP A 264 -3.49 -0.16 2.46
N LEU A 265 -2.40 0.62 2.45
CA LEU A 265 -2.40 1.94 1.81
C LEU A 265 -2.58 1.86 0.29
N ILE A 266 -1.97 0.90 -0.40
CA ILE A 266 -2.21 0.76 -1.84
C ILE A 266 -3.69 0.45 -2.10
N ALA A 267 -4.27 -0.47 -1.33
CA ALA A 267 -5.68 -0.82 -1.44
C ALA A 267 -6.58 0.39 -1.17
N LEU A 268 -6.35 1.06 -0.05
CA LEU A 268 -7.07 2.27 0.36
C LEU A 268 -7.07 3.32 -0.75
N PHE A 269 -5.92 3.60 -1.36
CA PHE A 269 -5.79 4.61 -2.41
C PHE A 269 -6.18 4.12 -3.81
N THR A 270 -6.85 2.97 -3.93
CA THR A 270 -7.33 2.43 -5.20
C THR A 270 -8.86 2.33 -5.19
N PRO A 271 -9.58 2.92 -6.17
CA PRO A 271 -11.00 3.20 -6.03
C PRO A 271 -11.92 1.98 -6.16
N SER A 272 -11.43 0.88 -6.72
CA SER A 272 -12.22 -0.33 -6.92
C SER A 272 -11.34 -1.58 -6.85
N PRO A 273 -11.93 -2.76 -6.55
CA PRO A 273 -11.19 -4.01 -6.57
C PRO A 273 -10.63 -4.34 -7.95
N ASP A 274 -11.30 -3.93 -9.04
CA ASP A 274 -10.80 -4.10 -10.40
C ASP A 274 -9.56 -3.24 -10.67
N ALA A 275 -9.60 -1.96 -10.26
CA ALA A 275 -8.44 -1.08 -10.36
C ALA A 275 -7.28 -1.59 -9.51
N PHE A 276 -7.58 -2.13 -8.32
CA PHE A 276 -6.58 -2.73 -7.44
C PHE A 276 -5.97 -3.98 -8.06
N ASN A 277 -6.80 -4.88 -8.60
CA ASN A 277 -6.32 -6.07 -9.28
C ASN A 277 -5.41 -5.74 -10.49
N ALA A 278 -5.73 -4.67 -11.22
CA ALA A 278 -4.95 -4.21 -12.37
C ALA A 278 -3.60 -3.58 -11.99
N CYS A 279 -3.50 -2.96 -10.82
CA CYS A 279 -2.32 -2.19 -10.41
C CYS A 279 -1.50 -2.81 -9.27
N PHE A 280 -2.00 -3.84 -8.60
CA PHE A 280 -1.31 -4.46 -7.48
C PHE A 280 -0.75 -5.80 -7.90
N HIS A 281 0.53 -6.00 -7.62
CA HIS A 281 1.27 -7.20 -7.98
C HIS A 281 1.61 -7.97 -6.70
N LEU A 282 1.26 -9.26 -6.66
CA LEU A 282 1.58 -10.13 -5.52
C LEU A 282 3.08 -10.48 -5.48
N THR A 283 3.73 -10.48 -6.64
CA THR A 283 5.16 -10.76 -6.83
C THR A 283 5.80 -9.68 -7.72
N PRO A 284 5.84 -8.41 -7.27
CA PRO A 284 6.19 -7.26 -8.13
C PRO A 284 7.53 -7.41 -8.85
N MET A 285 8.53 -8.04 -8.23
CA MET A 285 9.82 -8.26 -8.91
C MET A 285 9.76 -9.34 -9.99
N ALA A 286 9.00 -10.41 -9.79
CA ALA A 286 8.79 -11.42 -10.82
C ALA A 286 7.97 -10.87 -11.99
N ASP A 287 6.94 -10.08 -11.69
CA ASP A 287 6.09 -9.42 -12.68
C ASP A 287 6.89 -8.39 -13.50
N LEU A 288 7.71 -7.55 -12.86
CA LEU A 288 8.60 -6.62 -13.57
C LEU A 288 9.58 -7.37 -14.47
N LYS A 289 10.17 -8.48 -14.02
CA LYS A 289 11.04 -9.32 -14.88
C LYS A 289 10.29 -9.85 -16.10
N LYS A 290 9.05 -10.30 -15.93
CA LYS A 290 8.20 -10.79 -17.03
C LYS A 290 7.89 -9.65 -18.02
N GLU A 291 7.49 -8.49 -17.54
CA GLU A 291 7.22 -7.33 -18.37
C GLU A 291 8.45 -6.86 -19.15
N LEU A 292 9.63 -6.82 -18.52
CA LEU A 292 10.87 -6.44 -19.20
C LEU A 292 11.24 -7.43 -20.30
N ARG A 293 11.06 -8.74 -20.06
CA ARG A 293 11.25 -9.76 -21.12
C ARG A 293 10.27 -9.55 -22.27
N GLN A 294 9.02 -9.21 -21.98
CA GLN A 294 8.03 -8.92 -23.02
C GLN A 294 8.43 -7.71 -23.88
N ILE A 295 8.91 -6.61 -23.28
CA ILE A 295 9.45 -5.46 -24.04
C ILE A 295 10.59 -5.92 -24.96
N LEU A 296 11.50 -6.74 -24.42
CA LEU A 296 12.64 -7.26 -25.17
C LEU A 296 12.19 -8.13 -26.37
N GLU A 297 11.15 -8.95 -26.22
CA GLU A 297 10.60 -9.75 -27.33
C GLU A 297 9.81 -8.90 -28.34
N GLU A 298 8.92 -8.02 -27.89
CA GLU A 298 8.11 -7.12 -28.75
C GLU A 298 9.00 -6.30 -29.68
N CYS A 299 10.14 -5.83 -29.19
CA CYS A 299 11.05 -5.03 -29.98
C CYS A 299 12.06 -5.82 -30.82
N LYS A 300 12.22 -7.15 -30.64
CA LYS A 300 13.02 -7.98 -31.56
C LYS A 300 12.43 -8.03 -32.97
N HIS A 301 11.12 -7.81 -33.10
CA HIS A 301 10.40 -7.79 -34.36
C HIS A 301 10.23 -6.37 -34.94
N SER A 302 10.77 -5.35 -34.29
CA SER A 302 10.78 -3.98 -34.79
C SER A 302 11.88 -3.79 -35.84
N ALA A 303 11.59 -3.05 -36.92
CA ALA A 303 12.53 -2.76 -38.00
C ALA A 303 13.76 -1.93 -37.55
N PHE A 304 13.76 -1.40 -36.32
CA PHE A 304 14.91 -0.73 -35.70
C PHE A 304 15.78 -1.75 -34.94
N PHE A 305 16.90 -2.13 -35.55
CA PHE A 305 17.88 -3.09 -35.02
C PHE A 305 18.30 -2.83 -33.55
N CYS A 306 18.36 -3.92 -32.77
CA CYS A 306 18.47 -3.98 -31.31
C CYS A 306 19.65 -3.27 -30.62
N ASN A 307 20.71 -2.85 -31.32
CA ASN A 307 21.90 -2.29 -30.68
C ASN A 307 21.91 -0.76 -30.63
N GLN A 308 20.97 -0.10 -31.31
CA GLN A 308 20.85 1.36 -31.33
C GLN A 308 19.60 1.89 -30.64
N ASN A 309 18.71 1.00 -30.15
CA ASN A 309 17.53 1.42 -29.42
C ASN A 309 17.86 1.55 -27.92
N PRO A 310 17.95 2.78 -27.38
CA PRO A 310 18.35 2.99 -26.00
C PRO A 310 17.32 2.46 -24.99
N GLN A 311 16.05 2.28 -25.39
CA GLN A 311 15.04 1.63 -24.53
C GLN A 311 15.33 0.13 -24.35
N LEU A 312 15.82 -0.55 -25.39
CA LEU A 312 16.16 -1.98 -25.30
C LEU A 312 17.41 -2.22 -24.47
N ALA A 313 18.44 -1.37 -24.66
CA ALA A 313 19.63 -1.38 -23.83
C ALA A 313 19.25 -1.18 -22.36
N ALA A 314 18.43 -0.16 -22.07
CA ALA A 314 17.96 0.13 -20.73
C ALA A 314 17.11 -1.00 -20.11
N ALA A 315 16.17 -1.59 -20.86
CA ALA A 315 15.34 -2.69 -20.38
C ALA A 315 16.19 -3.94 -20.06
N ARG A 316 17.17 -4.26 -20.92
CA ARG A 316 18.10 -5.37 -20.69
C ARG A 316 19.01 -5.10 -19.49
N LYS A 317 19.53 -3.87 -19.37
CA LYS A 317 20.35 -3.44 -18.25
C LYS A 317 19.59 -3.56 -16.94
N LEU A 318 18.34 -3.10 -16.91
CA LEU A 318 17.46 -3.21 -15.75
C LEU A 318 17.17 -4.67 -15.40
N LEU A 319 16.84 -5.52 -16.38
CA LEU A 319 16.62 -6.94 -16.14
C LEU A 319 17.86 -7.63 -15.54
N ASN A 320 19.05 -7.33 -16.04
CA ASN A 320 20.30 -7.84 -15.50
C ASN A 320 20.56 -7.33 -14.08
N TRP A 321 20.28 -6.05 -13.82
CA TRP A 321 20.41 -5.43 -12.51
C TRP A 321 19.47 -6.08 -11.48
N ILE A 322 18.20 -6.33 -11.81
CA ILE A 322 17.26 -7.06 -10.94
C ILE A 322 17.73 -8.52 -10.70
N ASN A 323 18.51 -9.09 -11.61
CA ASN A 323 19.14 -10.41 -11.44
C ASN A 323 20.51 -10.36 -10.75
N GLY A 324 20.93 -9.21 -10.21
CA GLY A 324 22.14 -9.07 -9.38
C GLY A 324 23.38 -8.53 -10.11
N SER A 325 23.26 -8.05 -11.36
CA SER A 325 24.36 -7.33 -12.01
C SER A 325 24.63 -6.01 -11.29
N THR A 326 25.91 -5.70 -11.10
CA THR A 326 26.39 -4.44 -10.52
C THR A 326 26.81 -3.42 -11.57
N ASP A 327 26.59 -3.69 -12.85
CA ASP A 327 27.07 -2.80 -13.91
C ASP A 327 26.34 -1.45 -13.84
N PRO A 328 27.06 -0.32 -13.89
CA PRO A 328 26.43 1.00 -13.85
C PRO A 328 25.56 1.24 -15.09
N PHE A 329 24.46 1.96 -14.90
CA PHE A 329 23.62 2.46 -16.00
C PHE A 329 24.28 3.64 -16.69
N SER A 330 24.25 3.68 -18.01
CA SER A 330 24.69 4.84 -18.80
C SER A 330 23.71 6.03 -18.61
N PRO A 331 24.14 7.27 -18.89
CA PRO A 331 23.25 8.42 -18.89
C PRO A 331 22.05 8.27 -19.84
N GLU A 332 22.23 7.65 -21.03
CA GLU A 332 21.13 7.42 -21.96
C GLU A 332 20.14 6.36 -21.44
N GLU A 333 20.64 5.28 -20.84
CA GLU A 333 19.80 4.24 -20.23
C GLU A 333 18.95 4.83 -19.09
N MET A 334 19.59 5.61 -18.22
CA MET A 334 18.93 6.32 -17.13
C MET A 334 17.88 7.32 -17.64
N THR A 335 18.16 7.99 -18.75
CA THR A 335 17.20 8.91 -19.37
C THR A 335 16.00 8.13 -19.88
N CYS A 336 16.19 7.00 -20.56
CA CYS A 336 15.07 6.19 -21.07
C CYS A 336 14.18 5.64 -19.96
N ILE A 337 14.78 5.20 -18.86
CA ILE A 337 14.07 4.69 -17.68
C ILE A 337 13.24 5.79 -17.00
N ASN A 338 13.74 7.03 -16.98
CA ASN A 338 13.12 8.12 -16.21
C ASN A 338 12.33 9.13 -17.06
N THR A 339 12.36 9.03 -18.40
CA THR A 339 11.64 9.97 -19.28
C THR A 339 10.15 9.64 -19.30
N PRO A 340 9.27 10.54 -18.82
CA PRO A 340 7.82 10.33 -18.81
C PRO A 340 7.26 10.01 -20.19
N GLY A 341 6.30 9.09 -20.27
CA GLY A 341 5.61 8.73 -21.52
C GLY A 341 6.33 7.71 -22.39
N SER A 342 7.50 7.20 -22.00
CA SER A 342 8.11 6.05 -22.67
C SER A 342 7.50 4.73 -22.15
N ALA A 343 7.31 3.72 -23.01
CA ALA A 343 6.71 2.44 -22.60
C ALA A 343 7.50 1.74 -21.47
N LEU A 344 8.83 1.90 -21.46
CA LEU A 344 9.68 1.42 -20.37
C LEU A 344 9.49 2.25 -19.10
N ASN A 345 9.44 3.58 -19.20
CA ASN A 345 9.23 4.44 -18.04
C ASN A 345 7.87 4.18 -17.40
N GLU A 346 6.79 4.06 -18.16
CA GLU A 346 5.46 3.81 -17.60
C GLU A 346 5.42 2.50 -16.82
N ARG A 347 6.03 1.43 -17.34
CA ARG A 347 6.14 0.14 -16.64
C ARG A 347 7.02 0.25 -15.39
N VAL A 348 8.20 0.85 -15.50
CA VAL A 348 9.15 0.97 -14.36
C VAL A 348 8.62 1.90 -13.26
N ARG A 349 8.03 3.03 -13.66
CA ARG A 349 7.49 4.05 -12.76
C ARG A 349 6.40 3.48 -11.88
N HIS A 350 5.59 2.56 -12.40
CA HIS A 350 4.59 1.85 -11.60
C HIS A 350 5.21 1.16 -10.37
N TYR A 351 6.26 0.37 -10.57
CA TYR A 351 6.96 -0.31 -9.47
C TYR A 351 7.73 0.64 -8.56
N GLN A 352 8.23 1.77 -9.09
CA GLN A 352 8.87 2.81 -8.28
C GLN A 352 7.88 3.56 -7.39
N LEU A 353 6.71 3.90 -7.90
CA LEU A 353 5.66 4.59 -7.13
C LEU A 353 5.13 3.70 -6.00
N ASN A 354 5.05 2.39 -6.21
CA ASN A 354 4.66 1.46 -5.17
C ASN A 354 5.82 1.08 -4.22
N GLY A 355 7.00 1.66 -4.40
CA GLY A 355 8.19 1.39 -3.57
C GLY A 355 8.79 -0.01 -3.74
N SER A 356 8.25 -0.83 -4.66
CA SER A 356 8.75 -2.18 -4.92
C SER A 356 10.07 -2.18 -5.70
N LEU A 357 10.32 -1.12 -6.48
CA LEU A 357 11.60 -0.87 -7.15
C LEU A 357 12.20 0.44 -6.60
N PRO A 358 13.46 0.46 -6.15
CA PRO A 358 14.09 1.71 -5.74
C PRO A 358 14.23 2.68 -6.91
N LEU A 359 14.30 3.97 -6.60
CA LEU A 359 14.64 4.99 -7.59
C LEU A 359 16.01 4.69 -8.19
N LEU A 360 16.04 4.64 -9.52
CA LEU A 360 17.28 4.42 -10.24
C LEU A 360 18.00 5.77 -10.37
N THR A 361 19.23 5.86 -9.86
CA THR A 361 20.07 7.06 -9.94
C THR A 361 21.40 6.75 -10.63
N ARG A 362 22.10 7.78 -11.13
CA ARG A 362 23.40 7.64 -11.81
C ARG A 362 24.47 6.93 -10.95
N SER A 363 24.34 6.95 -9.62
CA SER A 363 25.25 6.32 -8.67
C SER A 363 24.92 4.87 -8.32
N ASN A 364 23.86 4.27 -8.88
CA ASN A 364 23.48 2.89 -8.54
C ASN A 364 24.50 1.82 -9.01
N GLY A 365 25.59 2.22 -9.66
CA GLY A 365 26.74 1.36 -9.99
C GLY A 365 27.64 0.98 -8.80
N THR A 366 27.42 1.52 -7.60
CA THR A 366 28.28 1.21 -6.42
C THR A 366 27.56 1.10 -5.08
N ALA A 367 26.24 1.14 -5.00
CA ALA A 367 25.55 1.30 -3.71
C ALA A 367 24.35 0.37 -3.49
N LEU A 368 24.57 -0.94 -3.57
CA LEU A 368 23.81 -1.93 -2.80
C LEU A 368 24.75 -3.11 -2.48
N THR A 369 25.89 -2.83 -1.82
CA THR A 369 26.36 -3.82 -0.86
C THR A 369 25.23 -3.98 0.14
N SER A 370 24.63 -5.15 0.17
CA SER A 370 23.97 -5.66 1.36
C SER A 370 24.86 -5.30 2.55
N PRO A 371 24.45 -4.46 3.51
CA PRO A 371 25.09 -4.52 4.80
C PRO A 371 24.54 -5.80 5.41
N GLY A 372 25.36 -6.86 5.38
CA GLY A 372 25.12 -7.99 6.25
C GLY A 372 24.98 -7.48 7.68
N LEU A 373 23.83 -7.78 8.29
CA LEU A 373 23.69 -8.46 9.58
C LEU A 373 22.21 -8.74 9.80
#